data_AF-A0A485NBA9-F1
#
_entry.id   AF-A0A485NBA9-F1
#
_cell.length_a   1.000
_cell.length_b   1.000
_cell.length_c   1.000
_cell.angle_alpha   90.00
_cell.angle_beta   90.00
_cell.angle_gamma   90.00
#
_symmetry.space_group_name_H-M   'P 1'
#
loop_
_entity.id
_entity.type
_entity.pdbx_description
1 polymer ?
#
loop_
_entity_poly.entity_id
_entity_poly.type
_entity_poly.pdbx_seq_one_letter_code
_entity_poly.pdbx_strand_id
1 'polypeptide(L)' 'MKKIEDNNTFVFIVDVKANKHLIKQAVKKLCDVDMAKVNTLVRPDGEKKAYV' A
#
# COMPACT_ATOMS: atom_id res chain seq x y z
N MET A 1 0.96 -14.24 2.98
CA MET A 1 0.35 -14.84 1.78
C MET A 1 -1.16 -14.68 1.74
N LYS A 2 -1.93 -15.08 2.78
CA LYS A 2 -3.41 -15.00 2.80
C LYS A 2 -4.07 -13.73 2.18
N LYS A 3 -3.55 -12.52 2.43
CA LYS A 3 -4.16 -11.28 1.91
C LYS A 3 -4.04 -11.07 0.38
N ILE A 4 -3.04 -11.67 -0.25
CA ILE A 4 -2.83 -11.56 -1.71
C ILE A 4 -3.85 -12.45 -2.44
N GLU A 5 -4.11 -13.64 -1.91
CA GLU A 5 -4.99 -14.64 -2.51
C GLU A 5 -6.47 -14.40 -2.18
N ASP A 6 -6.80 -14.01 -0.94
CA ASP A 6 -8.19 -13.91 -0.50
C ASP A 6 -8.85 -12.57 -0.87
N ASN A 7 -8.08 -11.48 -0.90
CA ASN A 7 -8.62 -10.11 -0.99
C ASN A 7 -8.04 -9.30 -2.16
N ASN A 8 -7.20 -9.88 -3.02
CA ASN A 8 -6.47 -9.15 -4.08
C ASN A 8 -5.83 -7.84 -3.59
N THR A 9 -5.31 -7.83 -2.34
CA THR A 9 -4.71 -6.63 -1.75
C THR A 9 -3.21 -6.79 -1.61
N PHE A 10 -2.47 -5.84 -2.18
CA PHE A 10 -1.03 -5.76 -2.05
C PHE A 10 -0.68 -5.06 -0.75
N VAL A 11 0.35 -5.57 -0.07
CA VAL A 11 0.85 -4.99 1.18
C VAL A 11 2.25 -4.46 0.96
N PHE A 12 2.42 -3.16 1.11
CA PHE A 12 3.71 -2.48 1.00
C PHE A 12 4.15 -1.90 2.34
N ILE A 13 5.47 -1.92 2.57
CA ILE A 13 6.11 -1.03 3.54
C ILE A 13 6.42 0.27 2.80
N VAL A 14 6.04 1.41 3.38
CA VAL A 14 6.25 2.74 2.79
C VAL A 14 6.79 3.70 3.83
N ASP A 15 7.35 4.81 3.36
CA ASP A 15 7.82 5.89 4.24
C ASP A 15 6.66 6.48 5.09
N VAL A 16 6.95 6.83 6.34
CA VAL A 16 5.94 7.33 7.30
C VAL A 16 5.34 8.67 6.84
N LYS A 17 6.04 9.46 6.04
CA LYS A 17 5.55 10.72 5.48
C LYS A 17 4.77 10.53 4.17
N ALA A 18 4.77 9.33 3.58
CA ALA A 18 4.05 9.06 2.33
C ALA A 18 2.52 9.19 2.53
N ASN A 19 1.86 10.01 1.71
CA ASN A 19 0.40 10.12 1.71
C ASN A 19 -0.22 9.06 0.77
N LYS A 20 -1.55 8.85 0.90
CA LYS A 20 -2.26 7.83 0.11
C LYS A 20 -2.21 8.07 -1.40
N HIS A 21 -2.18 9.33 -1.84
CA HIS A 21 -2.12 9.69 -3.26
C HIS A 21 -0.75 9.35 -3.88
N LEU A 22 0.33 9.64 -3.16
CA LEU A 22 1.70 9.32 -3.56
C LEU A 22 1.88 7.80 -3.67
N ILE A 23 1.38 7.05 -2.68
CA ILE A 23 1.41 5.58 -2.70
C ILE A 23 0.66 5.05 -3.92
N LYS A 24 -0.55 5.54 -4.18
CA LYS A 24 -1.35 5.13 -5.35
C LYS A 24 -0.63 5.39 -6.67
N GLN A 25 -0.03 6.58 -6.83
CA GLN A 25 0.71 6.91 -8.05
C GLN A 25 1.99 6.09 -8.21
N ALA A 26 2.74 5.88 -7.12
CA ALA A 26 3.97 5.09 -7.15
C ALA A 26 3.70 3.64 -7.52
N VAL A 27 2.67 3.02 -6.91
CA VAL A 27 2.34 1.63 -7.22
C VAL A 27 1.75 1.49 -8.63
N LYS A 28 0.93 2.45 -9.09
CA LYS A 28 0.47 2.47 -10.49
C LYS A 28 1.65 2.53 -11.46
N LYS A 29 2.69 3.33 -11.19
CA LYS A 29 3.88 3.38 -12.05
C LYS A 29 4.73 2.09 -12.01
N LEU A 30 4.79 1.43 -10.85
CA LEU A 30 5.64 0.24 -10.67
C LEU A 30 5.00 -1.03 -11.25
N CYS A 31 3.69 -1.17 -11.13
CA CYS A 31 2.98 -2.40 -11.48
C CYS A 31 1.99 -2.23 -12.65
N ASP A 32 1.75 -1.00 -13.11
CA ASP A 32 0.75 -0.65 -14.13
C ASP A 32 -0.67 -1.14 -13.79
N VAL A 33 -0.98 -1.20 -12.49
CA VAL A 33 -2.29 -1.63 -11.96
C VAL A 33 -3.07 -0.42 -11.45
N ASP A 34 -4.34 -0.36 -11.82
CA ASP A 34 -5.29 0.60 -11.26
C ASP A 34 -5.87 0.12 -9.93
N MET A 35 -5.87 1.01 -8.94
CA MET A 35 -6.16 0.67 -7.55
C MET A 35 -7.44 1.34 -7.08
N ALA A 36 -8.35 0.56 -6.49
CA ALA A 36 -9.64 1.07 -6.02
C ALA A 36 -9.48 1.92 -4.74
N LYS A 37 -8.74 1.41 -3.75
CA LYS A 37 -8.65 2.04 -2.43
C LYS A 37 -7.31 1.77 -1.76
N VAL A 38 -6.71 2.82 -1.18
CA VAL A 38 -5.49 2.71 -0.38
C VAL A 38 -5.80 2.91 1.10
N ASN A 39 -5.44 1.94 1.93
CA ASN A 39 -5.49 2.03 3.37
C ASN A 39 -4.08 2.02 3.95
N THR A 40 -3.81 2.84 4.96
CA THR A 40 -2.49 2.96 5.57
C THR A 40 -2.59 2.91 7.08
N LEU A 41 -1.64 2.25 7.74
CA LEU A 41 -1.44 2.33 9.18
C LEU A 41 0.03 2.54 9.49
N VAL A 42 0.33 3.35 10.51
CA VAL A 42 1.68 3.44 11.08
C VAL A 42 1.77 2.37 12.17
N ARG A 43 2.80 1.54 12.08
CA ARG A 43 3.06 0.48 13.05
C ARG A 43 3.90 1.01 14.21
N PRO A 44 3.89 0.32 15.37
CA PRO A 44 4.72 0.69 16.51
C PRO A 44 6.24 0.60 16.26
N ASP A 45 6.65 -0.19 15.25
CA ASP A 45 8.05 -0.31 14.80
C ASP A 45 8.56 0.92 14.01
N GLY A 46 7.70 1.92 13.79
CA GLY A 46 8.04 3.14 13.08
C GLY A 46 7.88 3.05 11.57
N GLU A 47 7.35 1.93 11.03
CA GLU A 47 7.09 1.80 9.59
C GLU A 47 5.62 2.07 9.26
N LYS A 48 5.35 2.57 8.05
CA LYS A 48 3.97 2.66 7.54
C LYS A 48 3.68 1.45 6.67
N LYS A 49 2.61 0.72 7.01
CA LYS A 49 2.05 -0.36 6.18
C LYS A 49 0.94 0.21 5.30
N ALA A 50 1.05 0.01 3.99
CA ALA A 50 -0.02 0.32 3.04
C ALA A 50 -0.67 -0.97 2.55
N TYR A 51 -2.00 -0.99 2.54
CA TYR A 51 -2.84 -1.99 1.89
C TYR A 51 -3.46 -1.34 0.68
N VAL A 52 -3.27 -1.96 -0.47
CA VAL A 52 -3.59 -1.35 -1.76
C VAL A 52 -4.30 -2.32 -2.67
#